data_AF-A0A7V8VKD0-F1
#
_entry.id   AF-A0A7V8VKD0-F1
#
_cell.length_a   1.000
_cell.length_b   1.000
_cell.length_c   1.000
_cell.angle_alpha   90.00
_cell.angle_beta   90.00
_cell.angle_gamma   90.00
#
_symmetry.space_group_name_H-M   'P 1'
#
loop_
_entity.id
_entity.type
_entity.pdbx_description
1 polymer ?
#
loop_
_entity_poly.entity_id
_entity_poly.type
_entity_poly.pdbx_seq_one_letter_code
_entity_poly.pdbx_strand_id
1 'polypeptide(L)'
;LGERVAVLDPRQVSADGLIAAADLVCVATGGPKPAPWIVRQALASATVPVVSQIPLYEELTGDGERGLQFPTGDFLTLAGQLERLVADPELRERLAARGPAAVLDWPGFTDRLEWIYRDLVSRRHDSAGRVAVARRLAGRESIHVDLHMHTDHSPDCATPIDVLLETAKDRDLGAIAITDHNVISGALEAREQARRIGGIEVIVGEEIKTAEQGEVIGLFLEELIPRGMTMAETIAAIREQDGLVYVPHPFDRFHSVPDYEHLLSIVEQIDILEVFNPRVAFSAFNEEAERFAAKYRIVPGAGSDSHVAQGLGSVMIKLPRFEGPQEFLEAMREADIVRKHRNLVYVQALKFVQTNTRPKAPRTARPGRPARPVRGGRIARSKR
;
A
#
# COMPACT_ATOMS: atom_id res chain seq x y z
N LEU A 1 -56.26 31.53 11.92
CA LEU A 1 -54.78 31.64 11.92
C LEU A 1 -54.26 32.18 13.25
N GLY A 2 -54.88 33.21 13.86
CA GLY A 2 -54.36 33.88 15.07
C GLY A 2 -54.23 33.07 16.37
N GLU A 3 -54.88 31.91 16.51
CA GLU A 3 -54.72 31.03 17.69
C GLU A 3 -53.80 29.81 17.43
N ARG A 4 -53.50 29.51 16.15
CA ARG A 4 -52.73 28.32 15.74
C ARG A 4 -51.35 28.65 15.17
N VAL A 5 -51.07 29.93 14.91
CA VAL A 5 -49.82 30.42 14.34
C VAL A 5 -49.37 31.62 15.17
N ALA A 6 -48.21 31.46 15.81
CA ALA A 6 -47.50 32.55 16.48
C ALA A 6 -46.26 32.92 15.67
N VAL A 7 -46.04 34.22 15.45
CA VAL A 7 -44.80 34.73 14.86
C VAL A 7 -43.92 35.25 15.99
N LEU A 8 -42.72 34.70 16.11
CA LEU A 8 -41.79 35.00 17.20
C LEU A 8 -40.51 35.63 16.63
N ASP A 9 -39.99 36.64 17.33
CA ASP A 9 -38.76 37.37 16.99
C ASP A 9 -37.56 36.80 17.79
N PRO A 10 -36.33 36.80 17.23
CA PRO A 10 -35.13 36.34 17.95
C PRO A 10 -34.84 37.05 19.29
N ARG A 11 -35.41 38.25 19.51
CA ARG A 11 -35.35 38.96 20.80
C ARG A 11 -36.29 38.38 21.85
N GLN A 12 -37.29 37.59 21.45
CA GLN A 12 -38.29 36.98 22.33
C GLN A 12 -37.89 35.57 22.75
N VAL A 13 -37.28 34.80 21.84
CA VAL A 13 -36.89 33.41 22.09
C VAL A 13 -35.73 33.02 21.18
N SER A 14 -34.80 32.22 21.70
CA SER A 14 -33.72 31.65 20.88
C SER A 14 -34.25 30.52 19.98
N ALA A 15 -33.64 30.35 18.82
CA ALA A 15 -33.96 29.23 17.93
C ALA A 15 -33.78 27.88 18.64
N ASP A 16 -32.72 27.73 19.44
CA ASP A 16 -32.43 26.51 20.20
C ASP A 16 -33.52 26.22 21.23
N GLY A 17 -34.03 27.26 21.91
CA GLY A 17 -35.13 27.12 22.86
C GLY A 17 -36.44 26.71 22.19
N LEU A 18 -36.72 27.22 20.98
CA LEU A 18 -37.87 26.79 20.19
C LEU A 18 -37.75 25.35 19.73
N ILE A 19 -36.57 24.96 19.26
CA ILE A 19 -36.31 23.59 18.80
C ILE A 19 -36.51 22.61 19.97
N ALA A 20 -35.90 22.89 21.13
CA ALA A 20 -36.01 22.02 22.30
C ALA A 20 -37.43 21.93 22.89
N ALA A 21 -38.25 22.97 22.69
CA ALA A 21 -39.65 22.97 23.14
C ALA A 21 -40.62 22.32 22.14
N ALA A 22 -40.17 22.03 20.91
CA ALA A 22 -41.02 21.46 19.87
C ALA A 22 -41.05 19.93 19.94
N ASP A 23 -42.18 19.34 19.56
CA ASP A 23 -42.29 17.89 19.32
C ASP A 23 -41.53 17.47 18.05
N LEU A 24 -41.59 18.32 17.02
CA LEU A 24 -41.11 18.07 15.66
C LEU A 24 -40.43 19.33 15.11
N VAL A 25 -39.35 19.15 14.34
CA VAL A 25 -38.76 20.23 13.53
C VAL A 25 -38.79 19.84 12.07
N CYS A 26 -39.43 20.66 11.24
CA CYS A 26 -39.43 20.46 9.78
C CYS A 26 -38.35 21.33 9.12
N VAL A 27 -37.43 20.70 8.39
CA VAL A 27 -36.37 21.37 7.61
C VAL A 27 -36.55 21.03 6.13
N ALA A 28 -37.38 21.82 5.46
CA ALA A 28 -37.75 21.63 4.05
C ALA A 28 -36.81 22.33 3.05
N THR A 29 -35.52 22.43 3.38
CA THR A 29 -34.56 23.14 2.52
C THR A 29 -34.17 22.27 1.33
N GLY A 30 -34.55 22.71 0.12
CA GLY A 30 -34.12 22.12 -1.16
C GLY A 30 -33.10 22.97 -1.94
N GLY A 31 -32.64 24.08 -1.37
CA GLY A 31 -31.78 25.07 -2.03
C GLY A 31 -30.29 24.93 -1.73
N PRO A 32 -29.43 25.82 -2.27
CA PRO A 32 -27.97 25.72 -2.19
C PRO A 32 -27.37 25.97 -0.79
N LYS A 33 -28.19 26.28 0.21
CA LYS A 33 -27.75 26.64 1.57
C LYS A 33 -28.50 25.80 2.61
N PRO A 34 -28.12 24.53 2.82
CA PRO A 34 -28.72 23.72 3.88
C PRO A 34 -28.37 24.30 5.26
N ALA A 35 -29.25 24.05 6.23
CA ALA A 35 -29.10 24.42 7.63
C ALA A 35 -28.89 23.17 8.51
N PRO A 36 -27.69 22.53 8.51
CA PRO A 36 -27.43 21.32 9.29
C PRO A 36 -27.50 21.54 10.81
N TRP A 37 -27.21 22.75 11.26
CA TRP A 37 -27.25 23.09 12.68
C TRP A 37 -28.64 22.92 13.29
N ILE A 38 -29.72 23.18 12.53
CA ILE A 38 -31.11 22.99 12.99
C ILE A 38 -31.37 21.51 13.27
N VAL A 39 -30.96 20.63 12.35
CA VAL A 39 -31.14 19.18 12.48
C VAL A 39 -30.31 18.66 13.65
N ARG A 40 -29.05 19.10 13.78
CA ARG A 40 -28.20 18.74 14.92
C ARG A 40 -28.80 19.18 16.25
N GLN A 41 -29.32 20.40 16.34
CA GLN A 41 -29.94 20.91 17.56
C GLN A 41 -31.22 20.15 17.91
N ALA A 42 -32.03 19.78 16.91
CA ALA A 42 -33.22 18.95 17.11
C ALA A 42 -32.84 17.59 17.70
N LEU A 43 -31.87 16.90 17.08
CA LEU A 43 -31.37 15.62 17.58
C LEU A 43 -30.80 15.72 19.00
N ALA A 44 -30.00 16.75 19.30
CA ALA A 44 -29.44 16.99 20.62
C ALA A 44 -30.52 17.23 21.69
N SER A 45 -31.65 17.83 21.30
CA SER A 45 -32.76 18.15 22.19
C SER A 45 -33.83 17.05 22.25
N ALA A 46 -33.58 15.88 21.63
CA ALA A 46 -34.56 14.81 21.47
C ALA A 46 -35.84 15.22 20.71
N THR A 47 -35.74 16.23 19.84
CA THR A 47 -36.82 16.66 18.95
C THR A 47 -36.68 15.97 17.60
N VAL A 48 -37.76 15.38 17.08
CA VAL A 48 -37.70 14.58 15.85
C VAL A 48 -37.64 15.49 14.61
N PRO A 49 -36.57 15.42 13.80
CA PRO A 49 -36.48 16.20 12.58
C PRO A 49 -37.22 15.51 11.43
N VAL A 50 -37.90 16.30 10.60
CA VAL A 50 -38.46 15.91 9.30
C VAL A 50 -37.76 16.72 8.23
N VAL A 51 -36.94 16.07 7.40
CA VAL A 51 -35.94 16.75 6.56
C VAL A 51 -36.11 16.42 5.09
N SER A 52 -35.80 17.38 4.22
CA SER A 52 -35.67 17.10 2.79
C SER A 52 -34.56 16.08 2.53
N GLN A 53 -34.77 15.21 1.56
CA GLN A 53 -33.80 14.18 1.21
C GLN A 53 -32.65 14.78 0.41
N ILE A 54 -31.58 15.14 1.13
CA ILE A 54 -30.29 15.59 0.61
C ILE A 54 -29.16 14.88 1.38
N PRO A 55 -27.97 14.67 0.78
CA PRO A 55 -26.91 13.84 1.39
C PRO A 55 -26.54 14.25 2.83
N LEU A 56 -26.48 15.55 3.10
CA LEU A 56 -26.14 16.08 4.43
C LEU A 56 -27.18 15.71 5.50
N TYR A 57 -28.47 15.71 5.14
CA TYR A 57 -29.54 15.38 6.08
C TYR A 57 -29.76 13.87 6.21
N GLU A 58 -29.48 13.11 5.15
CA GLU A 58 -29.42 11.65 5.19
C GLU A 58 -28.37 11.18 6.22
N GLU A 59 -27.15 11.73 6.16
CA GLU A 59 -26.09 11.42 7.12
C GLU A 59 -26.51 11.77 8.57
N LEU A 60 -27.04 12.98 8.78
CA LEU A 60 -27.45 13.43 10.12
C LEU A 60 -28.60 12.60 10.69
N THR A 61 -29.56 12.18 9.86
CA THR A 61 -30.70 11.37 10.30
C THR A 61 -30.40 9.88 10.32
N GLY A 62 -29.28 9.43 9.72
CA GLY A 62 -28.90 8.02 9.66
C GLY A 62 -29.92 7.23 8.86
N ASP A 63 -30.19 7.66 7.63
CA ASP A 63 -31.11 6.99 6.70
C ASP A 63 -32.51 6.74 7.27
N GLY A 64 -33.00 7.70 8.06
CA GLY A 64 -34.35 7.66 8.64
C GLY A 64 -34.42 7.12 10.07
N GLU A 65 -33.30 6.64 10.63
CA GLU A 65 -33.29 6.05 11.97
C GLU A 65 -33.52 7.04 13.11
N ARG A 66 -33.27 8.33 12.87
CA ARG A 66 -33.32 9.41 13.87
C ARG A 66 -34.28 10.55 13.50
N GLY A 67 -34.94 10.47 12.35
CA GLY A 67 -35.86 11.47 11.83
C GLY A 67 -36.43 11.03 10.49
N LEU A 68 -37.56 11.57 10.06
CA LEU A 68 -38.20 11.16 8.80
C LEU A 68 -37.72 12.03 7.64
N GLN A 69 -37.67 11.44 6.44
CA GLN A 69 -37.21 12.11 5.23
C GLN A 69 -38.34 12.20 4.19
N PHE A 70 -38.23 13.17 3.30
CA PHE A 70 -39.12 13.33 2.15
C PHE A 70 -38.36 13.86 0.92
N PRO A 71 -38.75 13.48 -0.31
CA PRO A 71 -38.11 14.00 -1.51
C PRO A 71 -38.19 15.54 -1.59
N THR A 72 -37.12 16.16 -2.06
CA THR A 72 -37.07 17.63 -2.18
C THR A 72 -38.18 18.12 -3.12
N GLY A 73 -39.00 19.07 -2.64
CA GLY A 73 -40.14 19.61 -3.40
C GLY A 73 -41.43 18.78 -3.33
N ASP A 74 -41.41 17.61 -2.70
CA ASP A 74 -42.59 16.77 -2.52
C ASP A 74 -43.34 17.12 -1.23
N PHE A 75 -44.32 18.01 -1.37
CA PHE A 75 -45.16 18.44 -0.26
C PHE A 75 -46.14 17.36 0.22
N LEU A 76 -46.50 16.39 -0.63
CA LEU A 76 -47.41 15.29 -0.25
C LEU A 76 -46.70 14.33 0.70
N THR A 77 -45.48 13.92 0.36
CA THR A 77 -44.68 13.07 1.24
C THR A 77 -44.35 13.81 2.55
N LEU A 78 -43.98 15.10 2.49
CA LEU A 78 -43.78 15.90 3.70
C LEU A 78 -45.02 15.89 4.61
N ALA A 79 -46.20 16.19 4.05
CA ALA A 79 -47.45 16.19 4.83
C ALA A 79 -47.71 14.81 5.46
N GLY A 80 -47.54 13.73 4.69
CA GLY A 80 -47.72 12.37 5.19
C GLY A 80 -46.75 12.00 6.33
N GLN A 81 -45.48 12.42 6.27
CA GLN A 81 -44.53 12.17 7.36
C GLN A 81 -44.90 12.96 8.63
N LEU A 82 -45.36 14.21 8.49
CA LEU A 82 -45.81 15.02 9.62
C LEU A 82 -47.07 14.42 10.25
N GLU A 83 -48.07 14.04 9.45
CA GLU A 83 -49.30 13.39 9.93
C GLU A 83 -48.98 12.08 10.65
N ARG A 84 -48.05 11.27 10.11
CA ARG A 84 -47.60 10.03 10.74
C ARG A 84 -47.00 10.27 12.12
N LEU A 85 -46.14 11.27 12.27
CA LEU A 85 -45.50 11.57 13.56
C LEU A 85 -46.47 12.19 14.58
N VAL A 86 -47.51 12.88 14.11
CA VAL A 86 -48.59 13.40 14.97
C VAL A 86 -49.50 12.26 15.43
N ALA A 87 -49.78 11.28 14.56
CA ALA A 87 -50.68 10.18 14.85
C ALA A 87 -50.05 9.02 15.65
N ASP A 88 -48.73 8.85 15.59
CA ASP A 88 -47.98 7.75 16.22
C ASP A 88 -46.96 8.29 17.25
N PRO A 89 -47.37 8.47 18.52
CA PRO A 89 -46.48 8.91 19.59
C PRO A 89 -45.33 7.94 19.86
N GLU A 90 -45.55 6.63 19.71
CA GLU A 90 -44.51 5.62 19.94
C GLU A 90 -43.38 5.73 18.92
N LEU A 91 -43.71 5.96 17.64
CA LEU A 91 -42.70 6.23 16.62
C LEU A 91 -41.89 7.47 16.95
N ARG A 92 -42.56 8.55 17.37
CA ARG A 92 -41.89 9.79 17.74
C ARG A 92 -40.95 9.58 18.94
N GLU A 93 -41.38 8.88 19.98
CA GLU A 93 -40.53 8.54 21.13
C GLU A 93 -39.31 7.69 20.73
N ARG A 94 -39.52 6.67 19.87
CA ARG A 94 -38.42 5.84 19.35
C ARG A 94 -37.38 6.65 18.58
N LEU A 95 -37.81 7.57 17.72
CA LEU A 95 -36.91 8.43 16.94
C LEU A 95 -36.19 9.45 17.85
N ALA A 96 -36.94 10.10 18.75
CA ALA A 96 -36.41 11.06 19.71
C ALA A 96 -35.31 10.48 20.59
N ALA A 97 -35.49 9.23 21.08
CA ALA A 97 -34.53 8.55 21.92
C ALA A 97 -33.17 8.28 21.23
N ARG A 98 -33.13 8.23 19.89
CA ARG A 98 -31.91 7.96 19.10
C ARG A 98 -31.13 9.22 18.73
N GLY A 99 -31.73 10.41 18.89
CA GLY A 99 -31.13 11.68 18.51
C GLY A 99 -29.92 12.09 19.37
N PRO A 100 -30.06 12.18 20.71
CA PRO A 100 -29.02 12.78 21.54
C PRO A 100 -27.67 12.07 21.45
N ALA A 101 -27.65 10.74 21.46
CA ALA A 101 -26.42 9.96 21.37
C ALA A 101 -25.67 10.11 20.03
N ALA A 102 -26.35 10.57 18.99
CA ALA A 102 -25.75 10.81 17.67
C ALA A 102 -25.02 12.17 17.58
N VAL A 103 -25.30 13.10 18.49
CA VAL A 103 -24.72 14.44 18.48
C VAL A 103 -23.63 14.51 19.54
N LEU A 104 -22.38 14.54 19.08
CA LEU A 104 -21.24 14.80 19.95
C LEU A 104 -21.30 16.23 20.50
N ASP A 105 -21.04 16.37 21.79
CA ASP A 105 -20.72 17.63 22.42
C ASP A 105 -19.31 18.13 22.00
N TRP A 106 -18.94 19.34 22.41
CA TRP A 106 -17.64 19.89 22.04
C TRP A 106 -16.45 19.05 22.53
N PRO A 107 -16.42 18.52 23.77
CA PRO A 107 -15.42 17.56 24.20
C PRO A 107 -15.37 16.31 23.31
N GLY A 108 -16.48 15.61 23.11
CA GLY A 108 -16.51 14.39 22.30
C GLY A 108 -16.14 14.62 20.83
N PHE A 109 -16.50 15.78 20.27
CA PHE A 109 -16.04 16.17 18.93
C PHE A 109 -14.53 16.42 18.91
N THR A 110 -14.00 17.10 19.93
CA THR A 110 -12.56 17.37 20.06
C THR A 110 -11.78 16.07 20.20
N ASP A 111 -12.23 15.16 21.06
CA ASP A 111 -11.62 13.84 21.25
C ASP A 111 -11.62 13.04 19.95
N ARG A 112 -12.74 13.03 19.21
CA ARG A 112 -12.84 12.36 17.92
C ARG A 112 -11.91 12.98 16.89
N LEU A 113 -11.86 14.31 16.82
CA LEU A 113 -10.99 15.02 15.88
C LEU A 113 -9.53 14.73 16.20
N GLU A 114 -9.14 14.83 17.47
CA GLU A 114 -7.80 14.55 17.95
C GLU A 114 -7.40 13.09 17.68
N TRP A 115 -8.31 12.13 17.91
CA TRP A 115 -8.09 10.73 17.56
C TRP A 115 -7.80 10.55 16.07
N ILE A 116 -8.58 11.18 15.17
CA ILE A 116 -8.32 11.12 13.71
C ILE A 116 -6.92 11.66 13.38
N TYR A 117 -6.53 12.80 13.95
CA TYR A 117 -5.21 13.37 13.70
C TYR A 117 -4.09 12.51 14.27
N ARG A 118 -4.25 11.97 15.48
CA ARG A 118 -3.27 11.06 16.10
C ARG A 118 -3.11 9.78 15.29
N ASP A 119 -4.22 9.20 14.83
CA ASP A 119 -4.23 8.03 13.96
C ASP A 119 -3.45 8.31 12.67
N LEU A 120 -3.81 9.38 11.93
CA LEU A 120 -3.13 9.78 10.69
C LEU A 120 -1.63 10.07 10.88
N VAL A 121 -1.24 10.69 12.00
CA VAL A 121 0.16 10.97 12.32
C VAL A 121 0.91 9.68 12.68
N SER A 122 0.26 8.74 13.37
CA SER A 122 0.87 7.47 13.77
C SER A 122 1.25 6.59 12.59
N ARG A 123 0.62 6.79 11.42
CA ARG A 123 0.96 6.08 10.19
C ARG A 123 2.28 6.53 9.56
N ARG A 124 2.87 7.63 10.04
CA ARG A 124 4.13 8.17 9.54
C ARG A 124 5.30 7.58 10.32
N HIS A 125 6.34 7.18 9.61
CA HIS A 125 7.57 6.68 10.20
C HIS A 125 8.29 7.75 11.03
N ASP A 126 8.98 7.30 12.08
CA ASP A 126 9.80 8.18 12.90
C ASP A 126 10.96 8.74 12.07
N SER A 127 11.03 10.07 12.00
CA SER A 127 12.09 10.80 11.31
C SER A 127 13.38 10.90 12.11
N ALA A 128 13.35 10.67 13.44
CA ALA A 128 14.53 10.84 14.30
C ALA A 128 15.56 9.71 14.13
N GLY A 129 15.13 8.53 13.66
CA GLY A 129 16.01 7.37 13.47
C GLY A 129 16.71 6.94 14.77
N ARG A 130 17.83 6.24 14.62
CA ARG A 130 18.66 5.78 15.75
C ARG A 130 19.89 6.68 15.87
N VAL A 131 19.76 7.77 16.61
CA VAL A 131 20.82 8.80 16.82
C VAL A 131 22.19 8.20 17.18
N ALA A 132 22.23 7.17 18.03
CA ALA A 132 23.49 6.52 18.41
C ALA A 132 24.15 5.78 17.23
N VAL A 133 23.37 5.18 16.33
CA VAL A 133 23.84 4.51 15.12
C VAL A 133 24.29 5.54 14.09
N ALA A 134 23.49 6.59 13.84
CA ALA A 134 23.85 7.69 12.93
C ALA A 134 25.21 8.32 13.27
N ARG A 135 25.49 8.55 14.57
CA ARG A 135 26.78 9.07 15.03
C ARG A 135 27.96 8.15 14.71
N ARG A 136 27.77 6.82 14.75
CA ARG A 136 28.84 5.87 14.37
C ARG A 136 29.09 5.88 12.86
N LEU A 137 28.03 6.04 12.07
CA LEU A 137 28.09 6.07 10.61
C LEU A 137 28.74 7.34 10.06
N ALA A 138 28.56 8.49 10.72
CA ALA A 138 29.03 9.80 10.23
C ALA A 138 30.56 9.88 9.96
N GLY A 139 31.36 8.99 10.56
CA GLY A 139 32.82 8.92 10.35
C GLY A 139 33.28 7.85 9.35
N ARG A 140 32.36 7.06 8.78
CA ARG A 140 32.71 5.96 7.87
C ARG A 140 32.81 6.43 6.42
N GLU A 141 33.63 5.74 5.65
CA GLU A 141 33.74 5.93 4.20
C GLU A 141 32.38 5.74 3.52
N SER A 142 32.06 6.58 2.52
CA SER A 142 30.88 6.40 1.69
C SER A 142 31.11 5.34 0.62
N ILE A 143 30.09 4.51 0.38
CA ILE A 143 30.05 3.51 -0.68
C ILE A 143 28.84 3.75 -1.59
N HIS A 144 28.88 3.21 -2.80
CA HIS A 144 27.71 3.10 -3.66
C HIS A 144 27.04 1.74 -3.51
N VAL A 145 25.71 1.75 -3.48
CA VAL A 145 24.86 0.56 -3.34
C VAL A 145 23.79 0.54 -4.43
N ASP A 146 23.42 -0.64 -4.91
CA ASP A 146 22.27 -0.85 -5.80
C ASP A 146 21.36 -1.91 -5.16
N LEU A 147 20.08 -1.57 -4.93
CA LEU A 147 19.17 -2.36 -4.07
C LEU A 147 18.28 -3.34 -4.80
N HIS A 148 18.36 -3.42 -6.13
CA HIS A 148 17.45 -4.25 -6.89
C HIS A 148 18.13 -4.78 -8.15
N MET A 149 18.45 -6.08 -8.16
CA MET A 149 18.96 -6.77 -9.35
C MET A 149 18.76 -8.28 -9.28
N HIS A 150 18.89 -8.90 -10.45
CA HIS A 150 18.63 -10.31 -10.67
C HIS A 150 19.85 -11.03 -11.26
N THR A 151 19.96 -12.32 -11.00
CA THR A 151 20.98 -13.26 -11.49
C THR A 151 20.34 -14.33 -12.38
N ASP A 152 21.16 -15.22 -12.94
CA ASP A 152 20.70 -16.39 -13.70
C ASP A 152 19.93 -17.44 -12.89
N HIS A 153 19.79 -17.23 -11.57
CA HIS A 153 18.88 -17.99 -10.70
C HIS A 153 17.43 -17.48 -10.80
N SER A 154 17.21 -16.21 -11.14
CA SER A 154 15.88 -15.70 -11.46
C SER A 154 15.40 -16.27 -12.81
N PRO A 155 14.10 -16.61 -12.96
CA PRO A 155 13.57 -17.16 -14.22
C PRO A 155 13.76 -16.27 -15.46
N ASP A 156 13.97 -14.98 -15.28
CA ASP A 156 13.95 -13.99 -16.35
C ASP A 156 15.25 -13.16 -16.48
N CYS A 157 16.30 -13.58 -15.78
CA CYS A 157 17.65 -13.05 -15.92
C CYS A 157 18.61 -14.17 -16.36
N ALA A 158 19.67 -13.79 -17.07
CA ALA A 158 20.70 -14.70 -17.58
C ALA A 158 22.11 -14.27 -17.18
N THR A 159 22.24 -13.32 -16.24
CA THR A 159 23.52 -12.79 -15.80
C THR A 159 24.13 -13.72 -14.75
N PRO A 160 25.25 -14.40 -15.04
CA PRO A 160 25.91 -15.25 -14.06
C PRO A 160 26.45 -14.43 -12.88
N ILE A 161 26.51 -15.06 -11.71
CA ILE A 161 26.93 -14.40 -10.45
C ILE A 161 28.35 -13.81 -10.56
N ASP A 162 29.30 -14.53 -11.15
CA ASP A 162 30.68 -14.08 -11.30
C ASP A 162 30.77 -12.81 -12.15
N VAL A 163 30.05 -12.79 -13.28
CA VAL A 163 29.91 -11.62 -14.15
C VAL A 163 29.27 -10.47 -13.39
N LEU A 164 28.21 -10.72 -12.60
CA LEU A 164 27.54 -9.69 -11.80
C LEU A 164 28.50 -9.05 -10.79
N LEU A 165 29.26 -9.84 -10.04
CA LEU A 165 30.21 -9.37 -9.03
C LEU A 165 31.37 -8.58 -9.65
N GLU A 166 31.94 -9.05 -10.75
CA GLU A 166 32.97 -8.31 -11.50
C GLU A 166 32.43 -6.98 -12.02
N THR A 167 31.26 -7.02 -12.65
CA THR A 167 30.54 -5.86 -13.17
C THR A 167 30.23 -4.82 -12.09
N ALA A 168 29.92 -5.27 -10.87
CA ALA A 168 29.65 -4.41 -9.74
C ALA A 168 30.91 -3.69 -9.24
N LYS A 169 32.02 -4.42 -9.12
CA LYS A 169 33.33 -3.84 -8.78
C LYS A 169 33.80 -2.83 -9.81
N ASP A 170 33.69 -3.14 -11.10
CA ASP A 170 34.04 -2.23 -12.20
C ASP A 170 33.23 -0.93 -12.17
N ARG A 171 32.06 -0.95 -11.51
CA ARG A 171 31.17 0.20 -11.34
C ARG A 171 31.36 0.95 -10.03
N ASP A 172 32.34 0.57 -9.22
CA ASP A 172 32.62 1.17 -7.91
C ASP A 172 31.45 1.01 -6.92
N LEU A 173 30.74 -0.13 -7.01
CA LEU A 173 29.73 -0.52 -6.02
C LEU A 173 30.42 -1.19 -4.83
N GLY A 174 30.20 -0.65 -3.64
CA GLY A 174 30.68 -1.21 -2.38
C GLY A 174 29.74 -2.28 -1.82
N ALA A 175 28.45 -2.22 -2.17
CA ALA A 175 27.48 -3.27 -1.86
C ALA A 175 26.43 -3.43 -2.98
N ILE A 176 25.84 -4.62 -3.10
CA ILE A 176 24.70 -4.91 -3.98
C ILE A 176 23.67 -5.75 -3.26
N ALA A 177 22.38 -5.51 -3.50
CA ALA A 177 21.31 -6.42 -3.09
C ALA A 177 20.87 -7.26 -4.28
N ILE A 178 21.00 -8.58 -4.16
CA ILE A 178 20.51 -9.53 -5.15
C ILE A 178 19.14 -10.00 -4.67
N THR A 179 18.13 -9.84 -5.52
CA THR A 179 16.71 -9.95 -5.17
C THR A 179 15.98 -10.81 -6.19
N ASP A 180 16.52 -12.00 -6.49
CA ASP A 180 15.93 -12.92 -7.48
C ASP A 180 14.46 -13.25 -7.15
N HIS A 181 13.64 -13.41 -8.19
CA HIS A 181 12.22 -13.67 -8.03
C HIS A 181 11.92 -15.01 -7.36
N ASN A 182 11.43 -14.98 -6.12
CA ASN A 182 11.03 -16.15 -5.33
C ASN A 182 12.15 -17.20 -5.15
N VAL A 183 13.41 -16.75 -5.17
CA VAL A 183 14.62 -17.59 -5.08
C VAL A 183 15.68 -16.84 -4.28
N ILE A 184 16.26 -17.48 -3.26
CA ILE A 184 17.32 -16.89 -2.45
C ILE A 184 18.73 -17.43 -2.80
N SER A 185 18.80 -18.53 -3.56
CA SER A 185 20.06 -19.27 -3.76
C SER A 185 21.12 -18.44 -4.51
N GLY A 186 20.72 -17.59 -5.46
CA GLY A 186 21.64 -16.73 -6.20
C GLY A 186 22.32 -15.72 -5.29
N ALA A 187 21.56 -15.07 -4.40
CA ALA A 187 22.06 -14.14 -3.41
C ALA A 187 22.99 -14.81 -2.37
N LEU A 188 22.63 -16.01 -1.89
CA LEU A 188 23.47 -16.77 -0.96
C LEU A 188 24.81 -17.19 -1.59
N GLU A 189 24.78 -17.69 -2.83
CA GLU A 189 25.98 -18.06 -3.56
C GLU A 189 26.87 -16.83 -3.83
N ALA A 190 26.29 -15.73 -4.28
CA ALA A 190 26.99 -14.48 -4.52
C ALA A 190 27.64 -13.94 -3.25
N ARG A 191 26.97 -14.01 -2.09
CA ARG A 191 27.54 -13.60 -0.79
C ARG A 191 28.79 -14.40 -0.44
N GLU A 192 28.76 -15.71 -0.64
CA GLU A 192 29.90 -16.58 -0.36
C GLU A 192 31.05 -16.33 -1.34
N GLN A 193 30.76 -16.12 -2.63
CA GLN A 193 31.77 -15.72 -3.61
C GLN A 193 32.37 -14.35 -3.30
N ALA A 194 31.55 -13.36 -2.94
CA ALA A 194 31.97 -12.01 -2.58
C ALA A 194 32.91 -11.99 -1.36
N ARG A 195 32.63 -12.80 -0.33
CA ARG A 195 33.53 -12.99 0.82
C ARG A 195 34.90 -13.54 0.42
N ARG A 196 34.95 -14.44 -0.55
CA ARG A 196 36.21 -15.03 -1.05
C ARG A 196 37.04 -14.04 -1.87
N ILE A 197 36.43 -13.25 -2.74
CA ILE A 197 37.14 -12.30 -3.61
C ILE A 197 37.41 -10.94 -2.95
N GLY A 198 36.65 -10.59 -1.90
CA GLY A 198 36.71 -9.31 -1.19
C GLY A 198 36.29 -8.11 -2.05
N GLY A 199 36.16 -6.93 -1.43
CA GLY A 199 35.96 -5.65 -2.13
C GLY A 199 34.52 -5.34 -2.56
N ILE A 200 33.56 -6.21 -2.28
CA ILE A 200 32.12 -5.95 -2.45
C ILE A 200 31.31 -6.71 -1.41
N GLU A 201 30.28 -6.08 -0.87
CA GLU A 201 29.31 -6.70 0.02
C GLU A 201 28.05 -7.13 -0.75
N VAL A 202 27.46 -8.26 -0.37
CA VAL A 202 26.20 -8.74 -0.94
C VAL A 202 25.15 -8.77 0.15
N ILE A 203 24.12 -7.95 0.00
CA ILE A 203 22.89 -8.01 0.78
C ILE A 203 22.06 -9.15 0.19
N VAL A 204 21.77 -10.16 1.01
CA VAL A 204 20.92 -11.27 0.59
C VAL A 204 19.48 -10.79 0.61
N GLY A 205 18.83 -10.81 -0.54
CA GLY A 205 17.42 -10.50 -0.65
C GLY A 205 16.68 -11.46 -1.57
N GLU A 206 15.38 -11.25 -1.63
CA GLU A 206 14.45 -12.01 -2.46
C GLU A 206 13.31 -11.09 -2.86
N GLU A 207 12.93 -11.07 -4.15
CA GLU A 207 11.70 -10.40 -4.59
C GLU A 207 10.55 -11.42 -4.56
N ILE A 208 9.76 -11.35 -3.50
CA ILE A 208 8.71 -12.32 -3.19
C ILE A 208 7.41 -11.90 -3.85
N LYS A 209 6.83 -12.79 -4.63
CA LYS A 209 5.48 -12.63 -5.19
C LYS A 209 4.44 -13.10 -4.19
N THR A 210 3.64 -12.16 -3.69
CA THR A 210 2.51 -12.45 -2.79
C THR A 210 1.33 -13.07 -3.54
N ALA A 211 0.34 -13.57 -2.82
CA ALA A 211 -0.85 -14.20 -3.39
C ALA A 211 -1.62 -13.28 -4.35
N GLU A 212 -1.83 -12.02 -3.93
CA GLU A 212 -2.79 -11.12 -4.58
C GLU A 212 -2.31 -9.67 -4.68
N GLN A 213 -1.33 -9.25 -3.87
CA GLN A 213 -1.02 -7.83 -3.65
C GLN A 213 0.30 -7.39 -4.30
N GLY A 214 0.79 -8.15 -5.29
CA GLY A 214 2.03 -7.86 -5.99
C GLY A 214 3.28 -8.40 -5.29
N GLU A 215 4.40 -7.73 -5.50
CA GLU A 215 5.73 -8.13 -5.04
C GLU A 215 6.25 -7.25 -3.90
N VAL A 216 7.05 -7.85 -3.03
CA VAL A 216 7.77 -7.18 -1.93
C VAL A 216 9.15 -7.80 -1.81
N ILE A 217 10.16 -6.99 -1.52
CA ILE A 217 11.53 -7.46 -1.31
C ILE A 217 11.80 -7.58 0.19
N GLY A 218 12.30 -8.73 0.60
CA GLY A 218 12.99 -8.88 1.88
C GLY A 218 14.49 -8.66 1.68
N LEU A 219 15.11 -7.80 2.48
CA LEU A 219 16.57 -7.61 2.51
C LEU A 219 17.15 -8.20 3.80
N PHE A 220 18.41 -8.62 3.74
CA PHE A 220 19.16 -9.28 4.84
C PHE A 220 18.53 -10.62 5.27
N LEU A 221 18.03 -11.39 4.30
CA LEU A 221 17.46 -12.71 4.54
C LEU A 221 18.56 -13.78 4.71
N GLU A 222 18.22 -14.86 5.40
CA GLU A 222 19.05 -16.06 5.54
C GLU A 222 18.36 -17.30 4.95
N GLU A 223 17.02 -17.33 4.96
CA GLU A 223 16.19 -18.43 4.46
C GLU A 223 15.16 -17.94 3.44
N LEU A 224 14.83 -18.82 2.49
CA LEU A 224 13.82 -18.57 1.45
C LEU A 224 12.46 -18.30 2.07
N ILE A 225 11.77 -17.26 1.59
CA ILE A 225 10.39 -16.99 1.97
C ILE A 225 9.44 -17.62 0.93
N PRO A 226 8.44 -18.44 1.35
CA PRO A 226 7.53 -19.06 0.39
C PRO A 226 6.71 -18.03 -0.42
N ARG A 227 6.65 -18.25 -1.73
CA ARG A 227 5.78 -17.49 -2.63
C ARG A 227 4.29 -17.74 -2.37
N GLY A 228 3.45 -16.77 -2.71
CA GLY A 228 1.99 -16.92 -2.67
C GLY A 228 1.38 -16.84 -1.27
N MET A 229 2.13 -16.36 -0.28
CA MET A 229 1.60 -15.94 1.03
C MET A 229 0.87 -14.59 0.90
N THR A 230 0.05 -14.24 1.88
CA THR A 230 -0.51 -12.88 1.95
C THR A 230 0.60 -11.86 2.21
N MET A 231 0.40 -10.58 1.84
CA MET A 231 1.41 -9.54 2.07
C MET A 231 1.79 -9.44 3.57
N ALA A 232 0.82 -9.54 4.46
CA ALA A 232 1.05 -9.49 5.91
C ALA A 232 1.92 -10.67 6.40
N GLU A 233 1.64 -11.89 5.92
CA GLU A 233 2.44 -13.07 6.27
C GLU A 233 3.85 -12.99 5.68
N THR A 234 4.00 -12.50 4.44
CA THR A 234 5.32 -12.28 3.82
C THR A 234 6.13 -11.26 4.61
N ILE A 235 5.54 -10.13 5.00
CA ILE A 235 6.21 -9.13 5.85
C ILE A 235 6.61 -9.72 7.20
N ALA A 236 5.73 -10.51 7.82
CA ALA A 236 6.03 -11.18 9.08
C ALA A 236 7.23 -12.14 8.94
N ALA A 237 7.29 -12.92 7.86
CA ALA A 237 8.40 -13.83 7.56
C ALA A 237 9.73 -13.09 7.30
N ILE A 238 9.69 -11.92 6.64
CA ILE A 238 10.87 -11.05 6.49
C ILE A 238 11.38 -10.60 7.87
N ARG A 239 10.46 -10.14 8.73
CA ARG A 239 10.79 -9.61 10.06
C ARG A 239 11.26 -10.68 11.04
N GLU A 240 10.78 -11.93 10.91
CA GLU A 240 11.25 -13.07 11.71
C GLU A 240 12.75 -13.35 11.49
N GLN A 241 13.29 -12.95 10.33
CA GLN A 241 14.70 -13.06 10.00
C GLN A 241 15.49 -11.78 10.30
N ASP A 242 14.94 -10.82 11.07
CA ASP A 242 15.50 -9.48 11.27
C ASP A 242 15.75 -8.70 9.97
N GLY A 243 15.07 -9.10 8.89
CA GLY A 243 15.17 -8.50 7.57
C GLY A 243 14.41 -7.18 7.47
N LEU A 244 14.71 -6.44 6.39
CA LEU A 244 14.03 -5.18 6.07
C LEU A 244 13.01 -5.37 4.97
N VAL A 245 11.85 -4.73 5.13
CA VAL A 245 10.78 -4.70 4.14
C VAL A 245 11.05 -3.58 3.14
N TYR A 246 11.37 -3.96 1.90
CA TYR A 246 11.60 -3.07 0.78
C TYR A 246 10.48 -3.25 -0.25
N VAL A 247 9.74 -2.19 -0.57
CA VAL A 247 8.70 -2.26 -1.61
C VAL A 247 9.27 -1.77 -2.94
N PRO A 248 9.45 -2.65 -3.95
CA PRO A 248 9.99 -2.27 -5.25
C PRO A 248 8.94 -1.61 -6.14
N HIS A 249 9.42 -0.74 -7.04
CA HIS A 249 8.70 -0.09 -8.15
C HIS A 249 7.19 0.17 -7.94
N PRO A 250 6.77 0.79 -6.81
CA PRO A 250 5.36 1.00 -6.51
C PRO A 250 4.68 1.86 -7.58
N PHE A 251 3.37 1.65 -7.76
CA PHE A 251 2.54 2.35 -8.74
C PHE A 251 2.81 2.04 -10.22
N ASP A 252 3.80 1.19 -10.55
CA ASP A 252 3.96 0.68 -11.91
C ASP A 252 2.83 -0.27 -12.29
N ARG A 253 1.80 0.28 -12.96
CA ARG A 253 0.61 -0.46 -13.40
C ARG A 253 0.88 -1.54 -14.44
N PHE A 254 2.13 -1.70 -14.92
CA PHE A 254 2.53 -2.74 -15.87
C PHE A 254 3.23 -3.94 -15.22
N HIS A 255 3.57 -3.85 -13.93
CA HIS A 255 4.16 -4.93 -13.15
C HIS A 255 3.23 -5.40 -12.02
N SER A 256 3.58 -6.50 -11.35
CA SER A 256 2.80 -7.01 -10.22
C SER A 256 3.11 -6.21 -8.96
N VAL A 257 2.56 -5.00 -8.85
CA VAL A 257 2.84 -4.09 -7.72
C VAL A 257 1.61 -3.91 -6.84
N PRO A 258 1.79 -3.67 -5.52
CA PRO A 258 0.68 -3.26 -4.68
C PRO A 258 0.14 -1.90 -5.14
N ASP A 259 -1.18 -1.77 -5.29
CA ASP A 259 -1.81 -0.48 -5.52
C ASP A 259 -1.80 0.40 -4.25
N TYR A 260 -2.25 1.64 -4.37
CA TYR A 260 -2.24 2.60 -3.27
C TYR A 260 -3.05 2.12 -2.04
N GLU A 261 -4.19 1.45 -2.23
CA GLU A 261 -5.02 0.96 -1.12
C GLU A 261 -4.31 -0.15 -0.35
N HIS A 262 -3.68 -1.08 -1.06
CA HIS A 262 -2.89 -2.14 -0.43
C HIS A 262 -1.66 -1.57 0.27
N LEU A 263 -0.94 -0.61 -0.31
CA LEU A 263 0.18 0.06 0.35
C LEU A 263 -0.24 0.76 1.65
N LEU A 264 -1.42 1.39 1.68
CA LEU A 264 -1.93 2.01 2.90
C LEU A 264 -2.11 1.01 4.03
N SER A 265 -2.48 -0.24 3.76
CA SER A 265 -2.71 -1.24 4.82
C SER A 265 -1.42 -1.73 5.50
N ILE A 266 -0.27 -1.53 4.86
CA ILE A 266 1.04 -1.98 5.35
C ILE A 266 2.02 -0.82 5.58
N VAL A 267 1.59 0.42 5.42
CA VAL A 267 2.48 1.58 5.30
C VAL A 267 3.42 1.73 6.50
N GLU A 268 2.95 1.41 7.70
CA GLU A 268 3.73 1.45 8.94
C GLU A 268 4.82 0.37 9.02
N GLN A 269 4.71 -0.66 8.18
CA GLN A 269 5.59 -1.83 8.15
C GLN A 269 6.62 -1.80 7.02
N ILE A 270 6.55 -0.80 6.12
CA ILE A 270 7.52 -0.62 5.04
C ILE A 270 8.73 0.12 5.58
N ASP A 271 9.91 -0.52 5.56
CA ASP A 271 11.14 0.12 6.02
C ASP A 271 11.72 1.02 4.91
N ILE A 272 11.68 0.55 3.65
CA ILE A 272 12.22 1.24 2.47
C ILE A 272 11.22 1.17 1.31
N LEU A 273 11.05 2.27 0.56
CA LEU A 273 10.21 2.34 -0.64
C LEU A 273 11.07 2.70 -1.85
N GLU A 274 11.00 1.95 -2.95
CA GLU A 274 11.71 2.28 -4.19
C GLU A 274 11.09 3.54 -4.82
N VAL A 275 11.76 4.68 -4.69
CA VAL A 275 11.30 5.95 -5.25
C VAL A 275 11.85 6.21 -6.65
N PHE A 276 12.89 5.47 -7.04
CA PHE A 276 13.45 5.54 -8.37
C PHE A 276 13.87 4.17 -8.88
N ASN A 277 13.18 3.74 -9.91
CA ASN A 277 13.58 2.62 -10.75
C ASN A 277 13.72 3.15 -12.19
N PRO A 278 14.87 2.95 -12.87
CA PRO A 278 15.06 3.47 -14.21
C PRO A 278 14.20 2.76 -15.25
N ARG A 279 13.70 1.55 -14.97
CA ARG A 279 12.98 0.70 -15.94
C ARG A 279 11.48 0.97 -16.01
N VAL A 280 10.91 1.73 -15.08
CA VAL A 280 9.48 2.09 -15.12
C VAL A 280 9.19 2.93 -16.35
N ALA A 281 8.09 2.60 -17.04
CA ALA A 281 7.77 3.16 -18.36
C ALA A 281 7.44 4.66 -18.33
N PHE A 282 6.99 5.18 -17.18
CA PHE A 282 6.55 6.56 -17.02
C PHE A 282 7.19 7.18 -15.78
N SER A 283 7.85 8.34 -15.95
CA SER A 283 8.48 9.08 -14.85
C SER A 283 7.48 9.48 -13.75
N ALA A 284 6.20 9.62 -14.09
CA ALA A 284 5.13 9.92 -13.15
C ALA A 284 5.00 8.89 -12.02
N PHE A 285 5.37 7.62 -12.24
CA PHE A 285 5.32 6.59 -11.19
C PHE A 285 6.41 6.84 -10.13
N ASN A 286 7.63 7.18 -10.55
CA ASN A 286 8.69 7.58 -9.62
C ASN A 286 8.30 8.85 -8.84
N GLU A 287 7.68 9.84 -9.48
CA GLU A 287 7.20 11.04 -8.78
C GLU A 287 6.08 10.74 -7.76
N GLU A 288 5.21 9.76 -8.04
CA GLU A 288 4.18 9.30 -7.11
C GLU A 288 4.80 8.56 -5.92
N ALA A 289 5.80 7.71 -6.18
CA ALA A 289 6.59 7.03 -5.16
C ALA A 289 7.33 8.01 -4.24
N GLU A 290 8.02 9.00 -4.80
CA GLU A 290 8.68 10.07 -4.04
C GLU A 290 7.69 10.82 -3.13
N ARG A 291 6.50 11.18 -3.66
CA ARG A 291 5.44 11.84 -2.88
C ARG A 291 4.88 10.94 -1.77
N PHE A 292 4.67 9.67 -2.05
CA PHE A 292 4.17 8.69 -1.07
C PHE A 292 5.18 8.49 0.06
N ALA A 293 6.45 8.23 -0.27
CA ALA A 293 7.52 8.11 0.72
C ALA A 293 7.62 9.36 1.59
N ALA A 294 7.61 10.56 1.00
CA ALA A 294 7.68 11.82 1.75
C ALA A 294 6.48 12.02 2.70
N LYS A 295 5.26 11.68 2.24
CA LYS A 295 4.03 11.78 3.05
C LYS A 295 4.14 10.93 4.31
N TYR A 296 4.54 9.67 4.16
CA TYR A 296 4.63 8.70 5.26
C TYR A 296 6.01 8.62 5.92
N ARG A 297 6.99 9.43 5.48
CA ARG A 297 8.38 9.47 5.97
C ARG A 297 9.11 8.12 5.82
N ILE A 298 8.74 7.33 4.83
CA ILE A 298 9.41 6.06 4.53
C ILE A 298 10.79 6.38 3.93
N VAL A 299 11.79 5.57 4.28
CA VAL A 299 13.15 5.75 3.76
C VAL A 299 13.15 5.52 2.24
N PRO A 300 13.65 6.47 1.44
CA PRO A 300 13.68 6.33 -0.01
C PRO A 300 14.76 5.34 -0.44
N GLY A 301 14.39 4.37 -1.28
CA GLY A 301 15.28 3.42 -1.95
C GLY A 301 15.32 3.63 -3.45
N ALA A 302 16.32 3.04 -4.09
CA ALA A 302 16.47 3.02 -5.54
C ALA A 302 17.23 1.76 -5.97
N GLY A 303 16.81 1.19 -7.09
CA GLY A 303 17.42 -0.02 -7.63
C GLY A 303 17.39 -0.02 -9.15
N SER A 304 18.39 -0.65 -9.76
CA SER A 304 18.47 -0.72 -11.22
C SER A 304 17.45 -1.67 -11.84
N ASP A 305 16.92 -2.61 -11.05
CA ASP A 305 16.10 -3.74 -11.47
C ASP A 305 16.76 -4.47 -12.66
N SER A 306 18.07 -4.67 -12.50
CA SER A 306 18.92 -5.10 -13.60
C SER A 306 18.79 -6.61 -13.84
N HIS A 307 18.44 -6.96 -15.08
CA HIS A 307 18.35 -8.34 -15.57
C HIS A 307 19.48 -8.72 -16.56
N VAL A 308 20.38 -7.77 -16.81
CA VAL A 308 21.55 -7.93 -17.70
C VAL A 308 22.71 -7.18 -17.07
N ALA A 309 23.94 -7.68 -17.12
CA ALA A 309 25.10 -6.99 -16.52
C ALA A 309 25.26 -5.51 -16.96
N GLN A 310 24.81 -5.16 -18.18
CA GLN A 310 24.83 -3.79 -18.69
C GLN A 310 23.81 -2.86 -18.00
N GLY A 311 22.79 -3.38 -17.33
CA GLY A 311 21.80 -2.61 -16.59
C GLY A 311 22.29 -2.14 -15.21
N LEU A 312 23.23 -2.88 -14.62
CA LEU A 312 23.74 -2.63 -13.27
C LEU A 312 24.25 -1.19 -13.11
N GLY A 313 24.02 -0.57 -11.94
CA GLY A 313 24.52 0.77 -11.61
C GLY A 313 24.00 1.88 -12.52
N SER A 314 22.85 1.67 -13.17
CA SER A 314 22.09 2.74 -13.85
C SER A 314 21.52 3.75 -12.84
N VAL A 315 21.19 3.27 -11.64
CA VAL A 315 21.02 4.07 -10.43
C VAL A 315 21.88 3.45 -9.33
N MET A 316 22.34 4.29 -8.41
CA MET A 316 23.09 3.90 -7.23
C MET A 316 22.66 4.78 -6.07
N ILE A 317 22.91 4.30 -4.86
CA ILE A 317 22.67 5.03 -3.62
C ILE A 317 24.01 5.22 -2.94
N LYS A 318 24.39 6.47 -2.66
CA LYS A 318 25.60 6.79 -1.92
C LYS A 318 25.25 6.91 -0.45
N LEU A 319 25.89 6.09 0.38
CA LEU A 319 25.66 6.04 1.82
C LEU A 319 26.95 5.66 2.58
N PRO A 320 27.08 5.97 3.89
CA PRO A 320 28.18 5.48 4.71
C PRO A 320 28.21 3.95 4.78
N ARG A 321 29.40 3.35 4.76
CA ARG A 321 29.57 1.90 4.94
C ARG A 321 28.87 1.43 6.22
N PHE A 322 28.11 0.36 6.13
CA PHE A 322 27.25 -0.14 7.20
C PHE A 322 27.63 -1.56 7.59
N GLU A 323 27.09 -2.03 8.71
CA GLU A 323 27.19 -3.42 9.15
C GLU A 323 25.79 -3.91 9.56
N GLY A 324 25.21 -4.81 8.76
CA GLY A 324 23.90 -5.40 9.01
C GLY A 324 22.70 -4.46 8.76
N PRO A 325 21.46 -4.97 8.95
CA PRO A 325 20.24 -4.30 8.52
C PRO A 325 19.97 -2.97 9.25
N GLN A 326 20.28 -2.89 10.54
CA GLN A 326 19.97 -1.72 11.35
C GLN A 326 20.87 -0.52 11.03
N GLU A 327 22.16 -0.75 10.78
CA GLU A 327 23.06 0.31 10.32
C GLU A 327 22.76 0.68 8.86
N PHE A 328 22.39 -0.29 8.02
CA PHE A 328 21.98 -0.03 6.65
C PHE A 328 20.76 0.90 6.57
N LEU A 329 19.69 0.57 7.28
CA LEU A 329 18.48 1.40 7.29
C LEU A 329 18.76 2.82 7.80
N GLU A 330 19.61 2.96 8.82
CA GLU A 330 20.00 4.27 9.32
C GLU A 330 20.86 5.05 8.30
N ALA A 331 21.80 4.38 7.64
CA ALA A 331 22.64 4.97 6.59
C ALA A 331 21.80 5.48 5.39
N MET A 332 20.71 4.77 5.08
CA MET A 332 19.78 5.12 4.00
C MET A 332 18.97 6.40 4.26
N ARG A 333 18.76 6.81 5.52
CA ARG A 333 17.93 7.99 5.85
C ARG A 333 18.46 9.30 5.29
N GLU A 334 19.77 9.42 5.14
CA GLU A 334 20.46 10.60 4.60
C GLU A 334 21.17 10.30 3.27
N ALA A 335 20.84 9.17 2.63
CA ALA A 335 21.54 8.72 1.45
C ALA A 335 21.17 9.51 0.18
N ASP A 336 22.16 9.68 -0.69
CA ASP A 336 21.98 10.38 -1.97
C ASP A 336 21.70 9.36 -3.09
N ILE A 337 20.60 9.52 -3.82
CA ILE A 337 20.33 8.74 -5.03
C ILE A 337 21.10 9.34 -6.21
N VAL A 338 22.06 8.59 -6.74
CA VAL A 338 22.92 8.96 -7.86
C VAL A 338 22.44 8.28 -9.14
N ARG A 339 22.11 9.07 -10.17
CA ARG A 339 21.57 8.57 -11.45
C ARG A 339 22.63 8.66 -12.56
N LYS A 340 22.84 7.58 -13.31
CA LYS A 340 23.64 7.58 -14.56
C LYS A 340 22.71 7.39 -15.76
N HIS A 341 22.70 8.35 -16.68
CA HIS A 341 21.86 8.25 -17.88
C HIS A 341 22.28 7.05 -18.75
N ARG A 342 21.37 6.08 -18.96
CA ARG A 342 21.53 4.97 -19.91
C ARG A 342 20.29 4.88 -20.81
N ASN A 343 20.49 4.47 -22.06
CA ASN A 343 19.38 4.30 -23.01
C ASN A 343 18.58 3.04 -22.65
N LEU A 344 17.36 3.23 -22.15
CA LEU A 344 16.45 2.17 -21.69
C LEU A 344 16.05 1.18 -22.79
N VAL A 345 15.81 1.68 -24.01
CA VAL A 345 15.45 0.84 -25.17
C VAL A 345 16.56 -0.16 -25.47
N TYR A 346 17.82 0.29 -25.35
CA TYR A 346 18.98 -0.56 -25.56
C TYR A 346 19.10 -1.66 -24.49
N VAL A 347 18.91 -1.33 -23.21
CA VAL A 347 18.98 -2.31 -22.11
C VAL A 347 17.83 -3.32 -22.18
N GLN A 348 16.61 -2.88 -22.50
CA GLN A 348 15.47 -3.77 -22.70
C GLN A 348 15.67 -4.71 -23.90
N ALA A 349 16.21 -4.22 -25.01
CA ALA A 349 16.53 -5.05 -26.17
C ALA A 349 17.56 -6.14 -25.84
N LEU A 350 18.59 -5.82 -25.06
CA LEU A 350 19.59 -6.79 -24.60
C LEU A 350 18.97 -7.92 -23.76
N LYS A 351 18.03 -7.59 -22.84
CA LYS A 351 17.29 -8.60 -22.05
C LYS A 351 16.62 -9.62 -22.98
N PHE A 352 15.81 -9.15 -23.92
CA PHE A 352 15.07 -10.03 -24.85
C PHE A 352 15.99 -10.91 -25.70
N VAL A 353 17.13 -10.38 -26.14
CA VAL A 353 18.10 -11.16 -26.92
C VAL A 353 18.68 -12.28 -26.05
N GLN A 354 19.16 -11.96 -24.84
CA GLN A 354 19.82 -12.93 -23.96
C GLN A 354 18.86 -14.02 -23.45
N THR A 355 17.62 -13.67 -23.12
CA THR A 355 16.61 -14.64 -22.66
C THR A 355 16.16 -15.60 -23.76
N ASN A 356 16.12 -15.14 -25.02
CA ASN A 356 15.68 -15.96 -26.16
C ASN A 356 16.78 -16.84 -26.77
N THR A 357 18.05 -16.61 -26.46
CA THR A 357 19.19 -17.36 -27.04
C THR A 357 19.58 -18.65 -26.30
N ARG A 358 18.86 -19.09 -25.25
CA ARG A 358 19.12 -20.39 -24.59
C ARG A 358 18.77 -21.57 -25.54
N PRO A 359 19.67 -22.52 -25.83
CA PRO A 359 19.26 -23.81 -26.36
C PRO A 359 18.45 -24.56 -25.29
N LYS A 360 17.28 -25.09 -25.66
CA LYS A 360 16.49 -25.96 -24.77
C LYS A 360 17.37 -27.09 -24.24
N ALA A 361 17.40 -27.27 -22.92
CA ALA A 361 18.06 -28.41 -22.29
C ALA A 361 17.62 -29.73 -22.95
N PRO A 362 18.55 -30.68 -23.22
CA PRO A 362 18.17 -31.97 -23.79
C PRO A 362 17.26 -32.70 -22.81
N ARG A 363 16.09 -33.15 -23.28
CA ARG A 363 15.20 -34.03 -22.53
C ARG A 363 15.99 -35.29 -22.15
N THR A 364 16.27 -35.46 -20.87
CA THR A 364 16.88 -36.67 -20.34
C THR A 364 15.95 -37.86 -20.64
N ALA A 365 16.46 -38.80 -21.44
CA ALA A 365 15.79 -40.05 -21.72
C ALA A 365 15.69 -40.87 -20.43
N ARG A 366 14.48 -41.33 -20.09
CA ARG A 366 14.24 -42.26 -18.98
C ARG A 366 15.03 -43.56 -19.20
N PRO A 367 15.71 -44.12 -18.18
CA PRO A 367 16.37 -45.42 -18.30
C PRO A 367 15.35 -46.54 -18.57
N GLY A 368 15.70 -47.44 -19.47
CA GLY A 368 14.82 -48.45 -20.04
C GLY A 368 14.21 -49.43 -19.03
N ARG A 369 12.92 -49.72 -19.23
CA ARG A 369 12.29 -50.95 -18.72
C ARG A 369 12.80 -52.15 -19.53
N PRO A 370 13.20 -53.27 -18.92
CA PRO A 370 13.57 -54.46 -19.67
C PRO A 370 12.32 -55.07 -20.34
N ALA A 371 12.45 -55.40 -21.62
CA ALA A 371 11.38 -55.97 -22.44
C ALA A 371 11.00 -57.38 -21.94
N ARG A 372 9.70 -57.60 -21.71
CA ARG A 372 9.12 -58.95 -21.51
C ARG A 372 8.87 -59.60 -22.88
N PRO A 373 9.18 -60.89 -23.08
CA PRO A 373 8.83 -61.60 -24.29
C PRO A 373 7.32 -61.94 -24.27
N VAL A 374 6.58 -61.48 -25.29
CA VAL A 374 5.17 -61.86 -25.47
C VAL A 374 5.10 -63.04 -26.44
N ARG A 375 4.66 -64.19 -25.92
CA ARG A 375 4.23 -65.37 -26.68
C ARG A 375 2.98 -65.03 -27.52
N GLY A 376 2.92 -65.61 -28.71
CA GLY A 376 1.98 -65.29 -29.77
C GLY A 376 0.48 -65.50 -29.49
N GLY A 377 -0.34 -65.02 -30.42
CA GLY A 377 -1.78 -65.25 -30.39
C GLY A 377 -2.57 -64.49 -31.45
N ARG A 378 -2.79 -65.16 -32.59
CA ARG A 378 -3.93 -65.10 -33.53
C ARG A 378 -4.25 -63.79 -34.28
N ILE A 379 -4.16 -63.94 -35.60
CA ILE A 379 -4.72 -63.12 -36.67
C ILE A 379 -6.26 -63.24 -36.64
N ALA A 380 -6.96 -62.11 -36.54
CA ALA A 380 -8.37 -61.99 -36.89
C ALA A 380 -8.50 -61.08 -38.12
N ARG A 381 -9.15 -61.61 -39.15
CA ARG A 381 -9.38 -61.01 -40.46
C ARG A 381 -10.37 -59.85 -40.39
N SER A 382 -10.12 -58.81 -41.21
CA SER A 382 -11.12 -57.82 -41.62
C SER A 382 -12.22 -58.46 -42.48
N LYS A 383 -13.47 -57.98 -42.35
CA LYS A 383 -14.29 -57.49 -43.49
C LYS A 383 -15.67 -57.00 -43.04
N ARG A 384 -16.02 -55.85 -43.63
CA ARG A 384 -17.31 -55.12 -43.73
C ARG A 384 -17.64 -54.18 -42.59
#